data_AF-A0A7Y8M0T8-F1
#
_entry.id   AF-A0A7Y8M0T8-F1
#
_cell.length_a   1.000
_cell.length_b   1.000
_cell.length_c   1.000
_cell.angle_alpha   90.00
_cell.angle_beta   90.00
_cell.angle_gamma   90.00
#
_symmetry.space_group_name_H-M   'P 1'
#
loop_
_entity.id
_entity.type
_entity.pdbx_description
1 polymer ?
#
loop_
_entity_poly.entity_id
_entity_poly.type
_entity_poly.pdbx_seq_one_letter_code
_entity_poly.pdbx_strand_id
1 'polypeptide(L)'
;MLVAVAELKNLDTCSLLSCVGVRADLQGRGIGQALVERVVREALSPVYLYTLVPEFFRKAGFRDAESLPPDLPPRSIYGCSACDPALCLCLMKPREDS
;
A
#
# COMPACT_ATOMS: atom_id res chain seq x y z
N MET A 1 12.01 -2.74 -20.47
CA MET A 1 11.31 -3.92 -19.90
C MET A 1 10.73 -3.51 -18.56
N LEU A 2 9.41 -3.64 -18.37
CA LEU A 2 8.74 -3.36 -17.09
C LEU A 2 8.75 -4.63 -16.23
N VAL A 3 9.19 -4.51 -14.97
CA VAL A 3 9.36 -5.66 -14.05
C VAL A 3 8.43 -5.59 -12.84
N ALA A 4 8.13 -4.38 -12.37
CA ALA A 4 7.21 -4.11 -11.29
C ALA A 4 6.64 -2.70 -11.44
N VAL A 5 5.49 -2.45 -10.81
CA VAL A 5 4.78 -1.17 -10.79
C VAL A 5 4.22 -0.93 -9.40
N ALA A 6 4.22 0.32 -8.97
CA ALA A 6 3.51 0.76 -7.79
C ALA A 6 2.93 2.15 -8.05
N GLU A 7 1.75 2.44 -7.49
CA GLU A 7 1.08 3.73 -7.62
C GLU A 7 0.82 4.33 -6.24
N LEU A 8 1.48 5.46 -5.98
CA LEU A 8 1.26 6.29 -4.80
C LEU A 8 0.44 7.53 -5.18
N LYS A 9 -0.72 7.69 -4.57
CA LYS A 9 -1.59 8.86 -4.73
C LYS A 9 -1.40 9.77 -3.54
N ASN A 10 -1.01 11.01 -3.78
CA ASN A 10 -0.94 12.01 -2.72
C ASN A 10 -2.32 12.64 -2.54
N LEU A 11 -2.78 12.66 -1.31
CA LEU A 11 -3.99 13.31 -0.84
C LEU A 11 -3.57 14.44 0.12
N ASP A 12 -4.53 15.20 0.63
CA ASP A 12 -4.25 16.39 1.44
C ASP A 12 -3.60 16.03 2.79
N THR A 13 -4.06 14.94 3.43
CA THR A 13 -3.63 14.52 4.77
C THR A 13 -2.87 13.20 4.79
N CYS A 14 -2.91 12.45 3.69
CA CYS A 14 -2.27 11.14 3.59
C CYS A 14 -1.81 10.81 2.16
N SER A 15 -1.09 9.71 2.00
CA SER A 15 -0.82 9.12 0.69
C SER A 15 -1.43 7.73 0.63
N LEU A 16 -2.03 7.37 -0.51
CA LEU A 16 -2.59 6.04 -0.75
C LEU A 16 -1.67 5.24 -1.69
N LEU A 17 -1.12 4.13 -1.20
CA LEU A 17 -0.49 3.12 -2.04
C LEU A 17 -1.59 2.24 -2.64
N SER A 18 -2.02 2.64 -3.84
CA SER A 18 -3.23 2.11 -4.48
C SER A 18 -3.00 0.86 -5.32
N CYS A 19 -1.79 0.64 -5.84
CA CYS A 19 -1.42 -0.62 -6.46
C CYS A 19 0.04 -0.96 -6.24
N VAL A 20 0.34 -2.27 -6.20
CA VAL A 20 1.68 -2.84 -6.28
C VAL A 20 1.57 -4.12 -7.10
N GLY A 21 2.40 -4.25 -8.13
CA GLY A 21 2.44 -5.43 -8.99
C GLY A 21 3.87 -5.79 -9.35
N VAL A 22 4.19 -7.07 -9.30
CA VAL A 22 5.45 -7.64 -9.81
C VAL A 22 5.08 -8.70 -10.82
N ARG A 23 5.78 -8.72 -11.96
CA ARG A 23 5.61 -9.77 -12.97
C ARG A 23 5.71 -11.16 -12.33
N ALA A 24 4.78 -12.04 -12.68
CA ALA A 24 4.65 -13.36 -12.06
C ALA A 24 5.95 -14.19 -12.10
N ASP A 25 6.67 -14.16 -13.23
CA ASP A 25 7.94 -14.88 -13.43
C ASP A 25 9.12 -14.33 -12.60
N LEU A 26 8.93 -13.17 -11.97
CA LEU A 26 9.94 -12.48 -11.15
C LEU A 26 9.54 -12.35 -9.67
N GLN A 27 8.40 -12.93 -9.26
CA GLN A 27 7.97 -12.96 -7.86
C GLN A 27 8.90 -13.85 -7.00
N GLY A 28 8.88 -13.64 -5.68
CA GLY A 28 9.74 -14.37 -4.74
C GLY A 28 11.20 -13.90 -4.68
N ARG A 29 11.56 -12.83 -5.41
CA ARG A 29 12.93 -12.30 -5.50
C ARG A 29 13.18 -10.99 -4.72
N GLY A 30 12.25 -10.59 -3.85
CA GLY A 30 12.35 -9.34 -3.07
C GLY A 30 12.04 -8.05 -3.83
N ILE A 31 11.75 -8.11 -5.14
CA ILE A 31 11.46 -6.92 -5.98
C ILE A 31 10.30 -6.08 -5.43
N GLY A 32 9.20 -6.73 -5.04
CA GLY A 32 8.03 -6.03 -4.51
C GLY A 32 8.34 -5.30 -3.21
N GLN A 33 9.12 -5.93 -2.31
CA GLN A 33 9.52 -5.31 -1.05
C GLN A 33 10.39 -4.08 -1.31
N ALA A 34 11.43 -4.21 -2.15
CA ALA A 34 12.31 -3.09 -2.50
C ALA A 34 11.54 -1.92 -3.16
N LEU A 35 10.54 -2.24 -4.00
CA LEU A 35 9.69 -1.24 -4.62
C LEU A 35 8.83 -0.49 -3.59
N VAL A 36 8.16 -1.22 -2.69
CA VAL A 36 7.33 -0.61 -1.64
C VAL A 36 8.17 0.26 -0.71
N GLU A 37 9.32 -0.24 -0.24
CA GLU A 37 10.22 0.52 0.64
C GLU A 37 10.69 1.82 -0.03
N ARG A 38 10.98 1.78 -1.33
CA ARG A 38 11.38 2.97 -2.08
C ARG A 38 10.23 3.97 -2.20
N VAL A 39 9.05 3.53 -2.63
CA VAL A 39 7.89 4.40 -2.82
C VAL A 39 7.46 5.05 -1.50
N VAL A 40 7.49 4.30 -0.40
CA VAL A 40 7.13 4.82 0.93
C VAL A 40 8.13 5.86 1.41
N ARG A 41 9.43 5.69 1.12
CA ARG A 41 10.45 6.68 1.46
C ARG A 41 10.26 8.01 0.74
N GLU A 42 9.68 7.98 -0.45
CA GLU A 42 9.39 9.18 -1.25
C GLU A 42 8.06 9.84 -0.86
N ALA A 43 7.28 9.24 0.04
CA ALA A 43 5.98 9.76 0.45
C ALA A 43 6.11 11.01 1.34
N LEU A 44 5.29 12.03 1.06
CA LEU A 44 5.27 13.29 1.81
C LEU A 44 4.31 13.28 3.00
N SER A 45 3.49 12.23 3.12
CA SER A 45 2.48 12.08 4.16
C SER A 45 2.46 10.62 4.62
N PRO A 46 1.81 10.29 5.76
CA PRO A 46 1.62 8.90 6.16
C PRO A 46 0.97 8.09 5.04
N VAL A 47 1.51 6.90 4.79
CA VAL A 47 1.08 6.04 3.68
C VAL A 47 0.05 5.05 4.17
N TYR A 48 -1.10 4.99 3.52
CA TYR A 48 -2.17 4.04 3.76
C TYR A 48 -2.33 3.09 2.58
N LEU A 49 -2.84 1.90 2.83
CA LEU A 49 -3.21 0.94 1.78
C LEU A 49 -4.30 -0.01 2.25
N TYR A 50 -5.01 -0.58 1.29
CA TYR A 50 -5.91 -1.70 1.50
C TYR A 50 -5.30 -2.96 0.92
N THR A 51 -5.34 -4.06 1.66
CA THR A 51 -4.69 -5.31 1.24
C THR A 51 -5.39 -6.56 1.76
N LEU A 52 -5.31 -7.64 0.98
CA LEU A 52 -5.65 -9.01 1.38
C LEU A 52 -4.41 -9.81 1.84
N VAL A 53 -3.22 -9.23 1.72
CA VAL A 53 -1.92 -9.86 2.03
C VAL A 53 -1.14 -8.99 3.03
N PRO A 54 -1.65 -8.79 4.25
CA PRO A 54 -1.08 -7.83 5.19
C PRO A 54 0.35 -8.16 5.62
N GLU A 55 0.72 -9.44 5.69
CA GLU A 55 2.05 -9.91 6.09
C GLU A 55 3.16 -9.42 5.15
N PHE A 56 2.86 -9.24 3.87
CA PHE A 56 3.81 -8.69 2.90
C PHE A 56 4.18 -7.24 3.26
N PHE A 57 3.17 -6.41 3.57
CA PHE A 57 3.37 -5.01 3.87
C PHE A 57 3.88 -4.79 5.31
N ARG A 58 3.51 -5.64 6.26
CA ARG A 58 4.05 -5.60 7.62
C ARG A 58 5.58 -5.76 7.66
N LYS A 59 6.14 -6.57 6.75
CA LYS A 59 7.61 -6.68 6.58
C LYS A 59 8.26 -5.37 6.12
N ALA A 60 7.52 -4.51 5.42
CA ALA A 60 7.97 -3.17 5.01
C ALA A 60 7.69 -2.10 6.07
N GLY A 61 7.25 -2.49 7.28
CA GLY A 61 7.00 -1.59 8.41
C GLY A 61 5.60 -1.00 8.47
N PHE A 62 4.64 -1.51 7.69
CA PHE A 62 3.25 -1.15 7.84
C PHE A 62 2.63 -1.80 9.09
N ARG A 63 1.68 -1.12 9.70
CA ARG A 63 0.88 -1.60 10.84
C ARG A 63 -0.60 -1.39 10.58
N ASP A 64 -1.45 -2.02 11.38
CA ASP A 64 -2.90 -1.82 11.26
C ASP A 64 -3.26 -0.35 11.54
N ALA A 65 -4.19 0.19 10.74
CA ALA A 65 -4.61 1.58 10.91
C ALA A 65 -5.55 1.72 12.11
N GLU A 66 -5.14 2.54 13.08
CA GLU A 66 -5.94 2.87 14.27
C GLU A 66 -7.06 3.87 13.95
N SER A 67 -6.81 4.75 12.99
CA SER A 67 -7.77 5.73 12.49
C SER A 67 -7.64 5.88 10.97
N LEU A 68 -8.74 6.27 10.32
CA LEU A 68 -8.77 6.53 8.89
C LEU A 68 -8.74 8.05 8.63
N PRO A 69 -7.85 8.54 7.75
CA PRO A 69 -7.85 9.92 7.32
C PRO A 69 -9.19 10.28 6.63
N PRO A 70 -9.66 11.53 6.74
CA PRO A 70 -10.94 11.95 6.17
C PRO A 70 -10.94 11.93 4.63
N ASP A 71 -9.79 12.11 4.00
CA ASP A 71 -9.60 12.13 2.55
C ASP A 71 -9.23 10.75 1.97
N LEU A 72 -9.04 9.73 2.82
CA LEU A 72 -8.76 8.37 2.37
C LEU A 72 -9.99 7.79 1.66
N PRO A 73 -9.89 7.41 0.38
CA PRO A 73 -11.06 6.93 -0.34
C PRO A 73 -11.59 5.61 0.26
N PRO A 74 -12.92 5.43 0.34
CA PRO A 74 -13.49 4.22 0.90
C PRO A 74 -13.25 3.03 -0.05
N ARG A 75 -13.04 1.85 0.52
CA ARG A 75 -12.74 0.62 -0.25
C ARG A 75 -13.76 0.29 -1.34
N SER A 76 -15.01 0.70 -1.15
CA SER A 76 -16.13 0.44 -2.07
C SER A 76 -15.89 0.99 -3.48
N ILE A 77 -15.08 2.04 -3.65
CA ILE A 77 -14.83 2.63 -4.96
C ILE A 77 -13.87 1.82 -5.84
N TYR A 78 -13.11 0.88 -5.26
CA TYR A 78 -12.10 0.11 -5.98
C TYR A 78 -12.64 -1.15 -6.65
N GLY A 79 -13.97 -1.30 -6.75
CA GLY A 79 -14.57 -2.42 -7.47
C GLY A 79 -14.12 -3.77 -6.91
N CYS A 80 -14.08 -3.88 -5.58
CA CYS A 80 -13.72 -5.08 -4.82
C CYS A 80 -14.73 -6.24 -4.98
N SER A 81 -15.29 -6.45 -6.18
CA SER A 81 -16.31 -7.45 -6.48
C SER A 81 -15.88 -8.89 -6.22
N ALA A 82 -14.57 -9.15 -6.14
CA ALA A 82 -13.98 -10.45 -5.82
C ALA A 82 -13.27 -10.48 -4.45
N CYS A 83 -13.34 -9.40 -3.68
CA CYS A 83 -12.64 -9.25 -2.40
C CYS A 83 -13.65 -9.45 -1.26
N ASP A 84 -13.33 -10.33 -0.30
CA ASP A 84 -14.06 -10.38 0.97
C ASP A 84 -13.69 -9.14 1.81
N PRO A 85 -14.63 -8.21 2.05
CA PRO A 85 -14.34 -7.00 2.81
C PRO A 85 -13.84 -7.27 4.23
N ALA A 86 -14.20 -8.42 4.82
CA ALA A 86 -13.77 -8.82 6.15
C ALA A 86 -12.28 -9.23 6.19
N LEU A 87 -11.72 -9.67 5.06
CA LEU A 87 -10.31 -10.05 4.94
C LEU A 87 -9.43 -8.90 4.43
N CYS A 88 -10.05 -7.85 3.88
CA CYS A 88 -9.34 -6.66 3.46
C CYS A 88 -8.96 -5.82 4.68
N LEU A 89 -7.67 -5.64 4.93
CA LEU A 89 -7.17 -4.80 6.03
C LEU A 89 -6.72 -3.44 5.51
N CYS A 90 -6.90 -2.42 6.33
CA CYS A 90 -6.30 -1.10 6.12
C CYS A 90 -5.02 -1.05 6.95
N LEU A 91 -3.89 -0.86 6.26
CA LEU A 91 -2.62 -0.68 6.92
C LEU A 91 -2.12 0.74 6.70
N MET A 92 -1.29 1.21 7.63
CA MET A 92 -0.62 2.49 7.56
C MET A 92 0.86 2.37 7.93
N LYS A 93 1.68 3.24 7.37
CA LYS A 93 3.06 3.48 7.80
C LYS A 93 3.23 4.99 8.02
N PRO A 94 3.74 5.44 9.20
CA PRO A 94 3.92 6.86 9.44
C PRO A 94 4.98 7.39 8.46
N ARG A 95 4.94 8.70 8.19
CA ARG A 95 6.04 9.33 7.48
C ARG A 95 7.31 9.18 8.33
N GLU A 96 8.38 8.68 7.72
CA GLU A 96 9.69 8.72 8.36
C GLU A 96 10.21 10.15 8.18
N ASP A 97 10.14 10.95 9.24
CA ASP A 97 10.80 12.25 9.32
C ASP A 97 12.32 11.99 9.26
N SER A 98 12.93 12.22 8.09
CA SER A 98 14.39 12.29 7.95
C SER A 98 14.92 13.58 8.55
#